data_AF-A0A2S6B279-F1
#
_entry.id   AF-A0A2S6B279-F1
#
_cell.length_a   1.000
_cell.length_b   1.000
_cell.length_c   1.000
_cell.angle_alpha   90.00
_cell.angle_beta   90.00
_cell.angle_gamma   90.00
#
_symmetry.space_group_name_H-M   'P 1'
#
loop_
_entity.id
_entity.type
_entity.pdbx_description
1 polymer ?
#
loop_
_entity_poly.entity_id
_entity_poly.type
_entity_poly.pdbx_seq_one_letter_code
_entity_poly.pdbx_strand_id
1 'polypeptide(L)' 'MFEGQPQAEIDALIKADPEFKQLYQRHRELDKKVTDAELGVLPIDDNLLGQMKREKLHAKERLLRIYDTKPH' A
#
# COMPACT_ATOMS: atom_id res chain seq x y z
N MET A 1 -4.94 8.76 -4.08
CA MET A 1 -3.48 8.58 -4.22
C MET A 1 -2.88 8.74 -2.83
N PHE A 2 -2.06 7.80 -2.36
CA PHE A 2 -1.32 7.94 -1.09
C PHE A 2 0.06 8.61 -1.32
N GLU A 3 0.49 8.73 -2.58
CA GLU A 3 1.69 9.49 -3.02
C GLU A 3 1.59 11.00 -2.80
N GLY A 4 0.43 11.52 -2.39
CA GLY A 4 0.24 12.92 -2.01
C GLY A 4 -0.08 13.14 -0.54
N GLN A 5 -0.15 12.08 0.28
CA GLN A 5 -0.33 12.23 1.72
C GLN A 5 1.05 12.37 2.40
N PRO A 6 1.19 13.30 3.35
CA PRO A 6 2.46 13.53 4.02
C PRO A 6 2.87 12.25 4.75
N GLN A 7 4.11 11.80 4.52
CA GLN A 7 4.67 10.65 5.23
C GLN A 7 4.56 10.81 6.75
N ALA A 8 4.46 12.04 7.26
CA ALA A 8 4.22 12.33 8.67
C ALA A 8 2.85 11.83 9.18
N GLU A 9 1.76 11.93 8.40
CA GLU A 9 0.46 11.37 8.80
C GLU A 9 0.51 9.84 8.80
N ILE A 10 1.17 9.26 7.79
CA ILE A 10 1.41 7.82 7.75
C ILE A 10 2.24 7.40 8.94
N ASP A 11 3.34 8.10 9.26
CA ASP A 11 4.22 7.74 10.37
C ASP A 11 3.51 7.86 11.72
N ALA A 12 2.63 8.87 11.88
CA ALA A 12 1.76 9.00 13.04
C ALA A 12 0.77 7.83 13.17
N LEU A 13 0.13 7.43 12.06
CA LEU A 13 -0.76 6.28 12.00
C LEU A 13 -0.01 4.95 12.21
N ILE A 14 1.21 4.83 11.67
CA ILE A 14 2.13 3.71 11.87
C ILE A 14 2.56 3.59 13.33
N LYS A 15 2.82 4.71 14.00
CA LYS A 15 3.11 4.77 15.44
C LYS A 15 1.89 4.41 16.27
N ALA A 16 0.71 4.86 15.84
CA ALA A 16 -0.53 4.63 16.55
C ALA A 16 -1.13 3.23 16.31
N ASP A 17 -0.78 2.57 15.19
CA ASP A 17 -1.30 1.28 14.77
C ASP A 17 -0.24 0.40 14.08
N PRO A 18 0.22 -0.69 14.73
CA PRO A 18 1.21 -1.59 14.15
C PRO A 18 0.67 -2.40 12.95
N GLU A 19 -0.65 -2.58 12.84
CA GLU A 19 -1.28 -3.15 11.64
C GLU A 19 -1.14 -2.22 10.43
N PHE A 20 -1.31 -0.91 10.63
CA PHE A 20 -1.14 0.09 9.59
C PHE A 20 0.29 0.09 9.04
N LYS A 21 1.28 -0.07 9.92
CA LYS A 21 2.70 -0.24 9.57
C LYS A 21 2.95 -1.43 8.65
N GLN A 22 2.46 -2.60 9.02
CA GLN A 22 2.66 -3.81 8.21
C GLN A 22 2.01 -3.67 6.84
N LEU A 23 0.80 -3.11 6.80
CA LEU A 23 0.09 -2.88 5.55
C LEU A 23 0.81 -1.89 4.63
N TYR A 24 1.30 -0.78 5.18
CA TYR A 24 2.02 0.24 4.43
C TYR A 24 3.33 -0.30 3.86
N GLN A 25 4.07 -1.07 4.65
CA GLN A 25 5.31 -1.71 4.22
C GLN A 25 5.04 -2.72 3.10
N ARG A 26 4.00 -3.56 3.24
CA ARG A 26 3.53 -4.49 2.21
C ARG A 26 3.15 -3.76 0.92
N HIS A 27 2.43 -2.63 1.04
CA HIS A 27 2.05 -1.80 -0.10
C HIS A 27 3.29 -1.25 -0.83
N ARG A 28 4.28 -0.70 -0.12
CA ARG A 28 5.53 -0.23 -0.77
C ARG A 28 6.29 -1.35 -1.47
N GLU A 29 6.35 -2.54 -0.87
CA GLU A 29 7.01 -3.69 -1.49
C GLU A 29 6.27 -4.17 -2.75
N LEU A 30 4.95 -4.24 -2.69
CA LEU A 30 4.10 -4.55 -3.84
C LEU A 30 4.23 -3.51 -4.94
N ASP A 31 4.20 -2.22 -4.59
CA ASP A 31 4.36 -1.12 -5.53
C ASP A 31 5.70 -1.20 -6.25
N LYS A 32 6.78 -1.42 -5.51
CA LYS A 32 8.11 -1.61 -6.09
C LYS A 32 8.15 -2.80 -7.05
N LYS A 33 7.54 -3.94 -6.68
CA LYS A 33 7.45 -5.11 -7.56
C LYS A 33 6.59 -4.87 -8.80
N VAL A 34 5.49 -4.13 -8.67
CA VAL A 34 4.66 -3.71 -9.80
C VAL A 34 5.45 -2.81 -10.73
N THR A 35 6.19 -1.83 -10.21
CA THR A 35 7.03 -0.96 -11.03
C THR A 35 8.12 -1.73 -11.77
N ASP A 36 8.78 -2.68 -11.09
CA ASP A 36 9.81 -3.54 -11.68
C ASP A 36 9.22 -4.44 -12.80
N ALA A 37 8.00 -4.95 -12.58
CA ALA A 37 7.22 -5.69 -13.58
C ALA A 37 6.79 -4.82 -14.76
N GLU A 38 6.27 -3.60 -14.51
CA GLU A 38 5.85 -2.65 -15.56
C GLU A 38 7.04 -2.14 -16.38
N LEU A 39 8.23 -2.07 -15.78
CA LEU A 39 9.49 -1.78 -16.48
C LEU A 39 10.01 -2.96 -17.31
N GLY A 40 9.37 -4.13 -17.23
CA GLY A 40 9.80 -5.35 -17.92
C GLY A 40 11.09 -5.96 -17.37
N VAL A 41 11.49 -5.56 -16.16
CA VAL A 41 12.69 -6.06 -15.48
C VAL A 41 12.45 -7.47 -14.92
N LEU A 42 11.21 -7.76 -14.55
CA LEU A 42 10.77 -9.09 -14.11
C LEU A 42 9.71 -9.66 -15.07
N PRO A 43 9.83 -10.93 -15.49
CA PRO A 43 8.78 -11.62 -16.22
C PRO A 43 7.64 -11.93 -15.26
N ILE A 44 6.75 -10.96 -15.09
CA ILE A 44 5.57 -11.07 -14.26
C ILE A 44 4.36 -11.20 -15.18
N ASP A 45 3.62 -12.30 -15.04
CA ASP A 45 2.35 -12.50 -15.73
C ASP A 45 1.36 -11.37 -15.40
N ASP A 46 0.58 -10.93 -16.40
CA ASP A 46 -0.54 -9.98 -16.26
C ASP A 46 -1.49 -10.35 -15.10
N ASN A 47 -1.62 -11.64 -14.82
CA ASN A 47 -2.44 -12.16 -13.74
C ASN A 47 -1.87 -11.83 -12.36
N LEU A 48 -0.54 -11.84 -12.22
CA LEU A 48 0.14 -11.41 -10.99
C LEU A 48 0.12 -9.88 -10.87
N LEU A 49 0.26 -9.14 -11.98
CA LEU A 49 0.13 -7.69 -12.01
C LEU A 49 -1.28 -7.24 -11.56
N GLY A 50 -2.32 -7.94 -12.03
CA GLY A 50 -3.70 -7.73 -11.62
C GLY A 50 -3.92 -8.02 -10.13
N GLN A 51 -3.30 -9.08 -9.60
CA GLN A 51 -3.33 -9.38 -8.16
C GLN A 51 -2.63 -8.31 -7.34
N MET A 52 -1.47 -7.81 -7.78
CA MET A 52 -0.74 -6.76 -7.09
C MET A 52 -1.52 -5.43 -7.09
N LYS A 53 -2.17 -5.07 -8.20
CA LYS A 53 -3.07 -3.89 -8.25
C LYS A 53 -4.25 -4.04 -7.28
N ARG A 54 -4.81 -5.25 -7.14
CA ARG A 54 -5.85 -5.55 -6.14
C ARG A 54 -5.31 -5.48 -4.72
N GLU A 55 -4.14 -6.02 -4.42
CA GLU A 55 -3.54 -5.88 -3.10
C GLU A 55 -3.21 -4.43 -2.77
N LYS A 56 -2.75 -3.63 -3.75
CA LYS A 56 -2.54 -2.19 -3.60
C LYS A 56 -3.85 -1.48 -3.23
N LEU A 57 -4.94 -1.82 -3.91
CA LEU A 57 -6.27 -1.29 -3.63
C LEU A 57 -6.78 -1.72 -2.26
N HIS A 58 -6.65 -3.01 -1.93
CA HIS A 58 -7.12 -3.58 -0.67
C HIS A 58 -6.32 -3.06 0.53
N ALA A 59 -5.01 -2.84 0.34
CA ALA A 59 -4.17 -2.19 1.32
C ALA A 59 -4.65 -0.75 1.56
N LYS A 60 -4.87 0.01 0.50
CA LYS A 60 -5.43 1.37 0.59
C LYS A 60 -6.80 1.39 1.28
N GLU A 61 -7.70 0.48 0.95
CA GLU A 61 -9.03 0.37 1.58
C GLU A 61 -8.91 0.06 3.07
N ARG A 62 -8.02 -0.85 3.48
CA ARG A 62 -7.75 -1.11 4.90
C ARG A 62 -7.14 0.09 5.61
N LEU A 63 -6.19 0.81 4.98
CA LEU A 63 -5.62 2.04 5.55
C LEU A 63 -6.72 3.10 5.77
N LEU A 64 -7.58 3.30 4.77
CA LEU A 64 -8.75 4.20 4.87
C LEU A 64 -9.71 3.75 5.95
N ARG A 65 -9.96 2.44 6.09
CA ARG A 65 -10.87 1.90 7.10
C ARG A 65 -10.33 2.11 8.51
N ILE A 66 -9.03 1.89 8.74
CA ILE A 66 -8.36 2.15 10.03
C ILE A 66 -8.43 3.65 10.35
N TYR A 67 -8.18 4.50 9.36
CA TYR A 67 -8.29 5.95 9.49
C TYR A 67 -9.71 6.40 9.84
N ASP A 68 -10.72 5.87 9.14
CA ASP A 68 -12.15 6.15 9.35
C ASP A 68 -12.66 5.65 10.71
N THR A 69 -12.19 4.49 11.16
CA THR A 69 -12.55 3.93 12.49
C THR A 69 -11.93 4.68 13.67
N LYS A 70 -11.00 5.62 13.44
CA LYS A 70 -10.41 6.43 14.51
C LYS A 70 -11.22 7.73 14.59
N PRO A 71 -12.14 7.88 15.57
CA PRO A 71 -12.87 9.13 15.72
C PRO A 71 -11.88 10.26 16.04
N HIS A 72 -11.86 11.30 15.21
CA HIS A 72 -11.23 12.58 15.52
C HIS A 72 -11.97 13.30 16.64
#